data_AF-A0A947DIA6-F1
#
_entry.id   AF-A0A947DIA6-F1
#
_cell.length_a   1.000
_cell.length_b   1.000
_cell.length_c   1.000
_cell.angle_alpha   90.00
_cell.angle_beta   90.00
_cell.angle_gamma   90.00
#
_symmetry.space_group_name_H-M   'P 1'
#
loop_
_entity.id
_entity.type
_entity.pdbx_description
1 polymer ?
#
loop_
_entity_poly.entity_id
_entity_poly.type
_entity_poly.pdbx_seq_one_letter_code
_entity_poly.pdbx_strand_id
1 'polypeptide(L)'
;MNDLDMELQTIRQKLQTLKASPPEPLAAPWGQSRLAAPSPNLAQVTTAIKTLRQRSHQAPAPNMSDSSLQQFDAALSAVENLAQQQEQALQRLKALGDSLTQQIQPGISPDIDDIKHFFAQRQTIQIPTVQRDHNGCLDLAYHTVTLHQAEHAATSNAVTLSNRSSQLFQHPLHQSPAPDTSFDESIYTEADPSGFMEELTHFWKLAYRSIQSWTKRYVSAGHRNRASQFTLLDGAIWCIGAAISRIILHQIFQVYPPLWTPVALVLIGGIILNLYRAIFSPRPNPILGYRTLMIIIGLLIGGRFV
;
A
#
# COMPACT_ATOMS: atom_id res chain seq x y z
N MET A 1 -21.25 25.07 47.11
CA MET A 1 -22.20 24.22 46.37
C MET A 1 -21.36 23.41 45.41
N ASN A 2 -21.23 22.11 45.63
CA ASN A 2 -20.17 21.30 45.05
C ASN A 2 -20.56 20.82 43.64
N ASP A 3 -19.63 20.90 42.70
CA ASP A 3 -19.80 20.52 41.28
C ASP A 3 -20.33 19.08 41.11
N LEU A 4 -19.96 18.20 42.06
CA LEU A 4 -20.39 16.81 42.10
C LEU A 4 -21.90 16.64 42.30
N ASP A 5 -22.56 17.54 43.05
CA ASP A 5 -24.01 17.48 43.26
C ASP A 5 -24.77 17.87 41.99
N MET A 6 -24.16 18.71 41.14
CA MET A 6 -24.73 19.13 39.86
C MET A 6 -24.69 17.99 38.83
N GLU A 7 -23.58 17.24 38.76
CA GLU A 7 -23.49 16.07 37.88
C GLU A 7 -24.47 14.96 38.31
N LEU A 8 -24.61 14.71 39.61
CA LEU A 8 -25.54 13.71 40.14
C LEU A 8 -27.01 14.05 39.82
N GLN A 9 -27.38 15.33 39.85
CA GLN A 9 -28.71 15.78 39.43
C GLN A 9 -28.91 15.62 37.91
N THR A 10 -27.88 15.91 37.12
CA THR A 10 -27.93 15.77 35.65
C THR A 10 -28.11 14.32 35.22
N ILE A 11 -27.44 13.39 35.91
CA ILE A 11 -27.59 11.94 35.65
C ILE A 11 -29.00 11.45 36.04
N ARG A 12 -29.55 11.92 37.17
CA ARG A 12 -30.93 11.58 37.57
C ARG A 12 -31.97 12.08 36.56
N GLN A 13 -31.81 13.29 36.04
CA GLN A 13 -32.69 13.82 34.99
C GLN A 13 -32.60 13.01 33.69
N LYS A 14 -31.40 12.60 33.28
CA LYS A 14 -31.21 11.74 32.10
C LYS A 14 -31.84 10.36 32.27
N LEU A 15 -31.76 9.77 33.46
CA LEU A 15 -32.41 8.48 33.73
C LEU A 15 -33.93 8.58 33.76
N GLN A 16 -34.48 9.68 34.29
CA GLN A 16 -35.93 9.89 34.29
C GLN A 16 -36.49 10.14 32.87
N THR A 17 -35.75 10.86 32.02
CA THR A 17 -36.14 11.07 30.62
C THR A 17 -36.11 9.77 29.82
N LEU A 18 -35.14 8.88 30.07
CA LEU A 18 -35.11 7.56 29.42
C LEU A 18 -36.24 6.62 29.89
N LYS A 19 -36.66 6.73 31.15
CA LYS A 19 -37.73 5.87 31.71
C LYS A 19 -39.15 6.31 31.29
N ALA A 20 -39.29 7.54 30.79
CA ALA A 20 -40.57 8.09 30.33
C ALA A 20 -40.83 7.89 28.82
N SER A 21 -39.87 7.34 28.06
CA SER A 21 -40.14 6.97 26.66
C SER A 21 -40.99 5.71 26.60
N PRO A 22 -42.17 5.74 25.94
CA PRO A 22 -42.97 4.54 25.70
C PRO A 22 -42.14 3.49 24.95
N PRO A 23 -42.38 2.19 25.15
CA PRO A 23 -41.72 1.15 24.36
C PRO A 23 -42.09 1.34 22.90
N GLU A 24 -41.13 1.84 22.13
CA GLU A 24 -41.21 1.94 20.68
C GLU A 24 -41.45 0.52 20.15
N PRO A 25 -42.56 0.25 19.44
CA PRO A 25 -42.81 -1.07 18.89
C PRO A 25 -41.63 -1.42 17.99
N LEU A 26 -40.96 -2.54 18.30
CA LEU A 26 -39.82 -3.08 17.58
C LEU A 26 -40.18 -3.28 16.10
N ALA A 27 -40.01 -2.22 15.32
CA ALA A 27 -40.07 -2.29 13.88
C ALA A 27 -38.90 -3.16 13.43
N ALA A 28 -39.22 -4.21 12.67
CA ALA A 28 -38.24 -5.12 12.09
C ALA A 28 -37.10 -4.30 11.44
N PRO A 29 -35.82 -4.55 11.79
CA PRO A 29 -34.70 -3.65 11.49
C PRO A 29 -34.29 -3.59 9.99
N TRP A 30 -35.10 -4.14 9.08
CA TRP A 30 -34.80 -4.30 7.66
C TRP A 30 -35.76 -3.54 6.75
N GLY A 31 -36.18 -2.33 7.17
CA GLY A 31 -36.95 -1.43 6.30
C GLY A 31 -36.22 -1.16 4.98
N GLN A 32 -36.87 -1.49 3.87
CA GLN A 32 -36.41 -1.47 2.46
C GLN A 32 -35.85 -0.12 1.94
N SER A 33 -35.77 0.91 2.79
CA SER A 33 -35.55 2.30 2.38
C SER A 33 -34.08 2.74 2.30
N ARG A 34 -33.09 1.87 2.58
CA ARG A 34 -31.65 2.24 2.53
C ARG A 34 -30.84 1.68 1.36
N LEU A 35 -31.44 0.91 0.45
CA LEU A 35 -30.78 0.40 -0.76
C LEU A 35 -31.01 1.25 -2.02
N ALA A 36 -31.45 2.51 -1.87
CA ALA A 36 -31.45 3.47 -2.98
C ALA A 36 -30.05 4.07 -3.20
N ALA A 37 -29.01 3.24 -3.25
CA ALA A 37 -27.84 3.63 -4.03
C ALA A 37 -28.28 3.65 -5.50
N PRO A 38 -27.95 4.68 -6.31
CA PRO A 38 -28.28 4.67 -7.72
C PRO A 38 -27.64 3.44 -8.35
N SER A 39 -28.46 2.40 -8.57
CA SER A 39 -28.06 1.22 -9.32
C SER A 39 -27.61 1.72 -10.69
N PRO A 40 -26.35 1.50 -11.11
CA PRO A 40 -25.92 1.87 -12.43
C PRO A 40 -26.91 1.24 -13.42
N ASN A 41 -27.56 2.07 -14.24
CA ASN A 41 -28.66 1.65 -15.09
C ASN A 41 -28.15 0.52 -16.00
N LEU A 42 -28.52 -0.71 -15.66
CA LEU A 42 -28.05 -1.92 -16.34
C LEU A 42 -28.38 -1.88 -17.84
N ALA A 43 -29.43 -1.13 -18.21
CA ALA A 43 -29.78 -0.87 -19.60
C ALA A 43 -28.73 -0.02 -20.32
N GLN A 44 -28.11 0.97 -19.66
CA GLN A 44 -27.03 1.77 -20.26
C GLN A 44 -25.77 0.94 -20.50
N VAL A 45 -25.43 0.06 -19.56
CA VAL A 45 -24.26 -0.84 -19.67
C VAL A 45 -24.44 -1.87 -20.78
N THR A 46 -25.60 -2.54 -20.81
CA THR A 46 -25.91 -3.52 -21.86
C THR A 46 -26.02 -2.87 -23.24
N THR A 47 -26.55 -1.65 -23.32
CA THR A 47 -26.55 -0.88 -24.56
C THR A 47 -25.12 -0.60 -25.00
N ALA A 48 -24.25 -0.05 -24.14
CA ALA A 48 -22.86 0.25 -24.47
C ALA A 48 -22.06 -0.98 -24.93
N ILE A 49 -22.23 -2.13 -24.26
CA ILE A 49 -21.60 -3.40 -24.65
C ILE A 49 -22.11 -3.88 -26.01
N LYS A 50 -23.41 -3.75 -26.27
CA LYS A 50 -24.00 -4.13 -27.55
C LYS A 50 -23.49 -3.23 -28.69
N THR A 51 -23.36 -1.92 -28.46
CA THR A 51 -22.79 -0.99 -29.44
C THR A 51 -21.32 -1.30 -29.72
N LEU A 52 -20.52 -1.58 -28.68
CA LEU A 52 -19.11 -1.96 -28.83
C LEU A 52 -18.94 -3.25 -29.62
N ARG A 53 -19.74 -4.28 -29.31
CA ARG A 53 -19.73 -5.57 -30.03
C ARG A 53 -20.18 -5.42 -31.49
N GLN A 54 -21.20 -4.61 -31.75
CA GLN A 54 -21.69 -4.38 -33.10
C GLN A 54 -20.66 -3.63 -33.97
N ARG A 55 -19.85 -2.74 -33.35
CA ARG A 55 -18.78 -2.00 -34.02
C ARG A 55 -17.50 -2.83 -34.22
N SER A 56 -17.17 -3.73 -33.30
CA SER A 56 -15.98 -4.59 -33.43
C SER A 56 -16.06 -5.56 -34.61
N HIS A 57 -17.25 -5.82 -35.14
CA HIS A 57 -17.45 -6.66 -36.33
C HIS A 57 -17.43 -5.89 -37.66
N GLN A 58 -17.37 -4.54 -37.64
CA GLN A 58 -17.24 -3.74 -38.86
C GLN A 58 -15.76 -3.50 -39.17
N ALA A 59 -15.33 -3.91 -40.37
CA ALA A 59 -13.96 -3.73 -40.84
C ALA A 59 -13.55 -2.24 -40.76
N PRO A 60 -12.31 -1.94 -40.35
CA PRO A 60 -11.86 -0.56 -40.15
C PRO A 60 -11.87 0.20 -41.47
N ALA A 61 -12.72 1.21 -41.57
CA ALA A 61 -12.72 2.13 -42.70
C ALA A 61 -11.47 3.04 -42.61
N PRO A 62 -10.80 3.35 -43.74
CA PRO A 62 -9.50 4.03 -43.74
C PRO A 62 -9.51 5.50 -43.26
N ASN A 63 -10.67 6.08 -42.96
CA ASN A 63 -10.82 7.48 -42.50
C ASN A 63 -11.55 7.55 -41.14
N MET A 64 -11.04 6.83 -40.14
CA MET A 64 -11.58 6.90 -38.79
C MET A 64 -11.17 8.23 -38.13
N SER A 65 -12.13 9.13 -37.90
CA SER A 65 -11.87 10.46 -37.32
C SER A 65 -11.41 10.35 -35.85
N ASP A 66 -10.47 11.19 -35.43
CA ASP A 66 -9.94 11.24 -34.05
C ASP A 66 -11.03 11.30 -32.97
N SER A 67 -12.19 11.89 -33.31
CA SER A 67 -13.38 11.93 -32.44
C SER A 67 -13.92 10.56 -32.04
N SER A 68 -13.82 9.57 -32.92
CA SER A 68 -14.31 8.21 -32.66
C SER A 68 -13.42 7.43 -31.70
N LEU A 69 -12.10 7.66 -31.77
CA LEU A 69 -11.12 7.12 -30.83
C LEU A 69 -11.32 7.73 -29.44
N GLN A 70 -11.53 9.05 -29.37
CA GLN A 70 -11.79 9.73 -28.10
C GLN A 70 -13.10 9.25 -27.43
N GLN A 71 -14.16 9.03 -28.21
CA GLN A 71 -15.43 8.49 -27.68
C GLN A 71 -15.27 7.04 -27.18
N PHE A 72 -14.41 6.26 -27.81
CA PHE A 72 -14.10 4.90 -27.40
C PHE A 72 -13.30 4.85 -26.10
N ASP A 73 -12.26 5.70 -25.97
CA ASP A 73 -11.48 5.80 -24.74
C ASP A 73 -12.35 6.26 -23.56
N ALA A 74 -13.29 7.19 -23.79
CA ALA A 74 -14.28 7.58 -22.80
C ALA A 74 -15.17 6.40 -22.38
N ALA A 75 -15.64 5.58 -23.32
CA ALA A 75 -16.45 4.40 -23.02
C ALA A 75 -15.66 3.34 -22.22
N LEU A 76 -14.38 3.11 -22.57
CA LEU A 76 -13.50 2.21 -21.82
C LEU A 76 -13.32 2.69 -20.38
N SER A 77 -13.05 3.98 -20.17
CA SER A 77 -12.92 4.53 -18.82
C SER A 77 -14.21 4.42 -17.99
N ALA A 78 -15.38 4.51 -18.64
CA ALA A 78 -16.66 4.34 -17.97
C ALA A 78 -16.90 2.88 -17.51
N VAL A 79 -16.51 1.91 -18.33
CA VAL A 79 -16.56 0.49 -17.96
C VAL A 79 -15.59 0.18 -16.81
N GLU A 80 -14.39 0.74 -16.86
CA GLU A 80 -13.40 0.57 -15.78
C GLU A 80 -13.89 1.16 -14.45
N ASN A 81 -14.46 2.37 -14.48
CA ASN A 81 -15.05 2.99 -13.29
C ASN A 81 -16.20 2.14 -12.70
N LEU A 82 -17.02 1.54 -13.57
CA LEU A 82 -18.12 0.67 -13.14
C LEU A 82 -17.60 -0.64 -12.53
N ALA A 83 -16.57 -1.24 -13.11
CA ALA A 83 -15.93 -2.43 -12.55
C ALA A 83 -15.36 -2.13 -11.15
N GLN A 84 -14.69 -0.98 -10.97
CA GLN A 84 -14.20 -0.54 -9.66
C GLN A 84 -15.34 -0.31 -8.66
N GLN A 85 -16.47 0.26 -9.11
CA GLN A 85 -17.64 0.45 -8.26
C GLN A 85 -18.27 -0.88 -7.81
N GLN A 86 -18.34 -1.86 -8.70
CA GLN A 86 -18.81 -3.20 -8.37
C GLN A 86 -17.90 -3.91 -7.38
N GLU A 87 -16.59 -3.77 -7.55
CA GLU A 87 -15.59 -4.32 -6.61
C GLU A 87 -15.75 -3.73 -5.20
N GLN A 88 -15.89 -2.40 -5.09
CA GLN A 88 -16.14 -1.74 -3.80
C GLN A 88 -17.46 -2.19 -3.16
N ALA A 89 -18.52 -2.38 -3.95
CA ALA A 89 -19.80 -2.87 -3.45
C ALA A 89 -19.68 -4.29 -2.90
N LEU A 90 -18.97 -5.18 -3.59
CA LEU A 90 -18.69 -6.54 -3.12
C LEU A 90 -17.86 -6.54 -1.83
N GLN A 91 -16.86 -5.68 -1.71
CA GLN A 91 -16.05 -5.55 -0.50
C GLN A 91 -16.89 -5.07 0.70
N ARG A 92 -17.81 -4.11 0.49
CA ARG A 92 -18.73 -3.66 1.55
C ARG A 92 -19.68 -4.77 1.97
N LEU A 93 -20.23 -5.51 1.00
CA LEU A 93 -21.12 -6.64 1.29
C LEU A 93 -20.39 -7.72 2.09
N LYS A 94 -19.12 -7.99 1.78
CA LYS A 94 -18.28 -8.89 2.57
C LYS A 94 -18.09 -8.39 4.00
N ALA A 95 -17.68 -7.13 4.17
CA ALA A 95 -17.46 -6.56 5.51
C ALA A 95 -18.74 -6.58 6.37
N LEU A 96 -19.91 -6.37 5.76
CA LEU A 96 -21.19 -6.52 6.43
C LEU A 96 -21.47 -7.98 6.82
N GLY A 97 -21.23 -8.94 5.92
CA GLY A 97 -21.36 -10.37 6.22
C GLY A 97 -20.45 -10.83 7.37
N ASP A 98 -19.21 -10.36 7.40
CA ASP A 98 -18.25 -10.63 8.47
C ASP A 98 -18.73 -10.04 9.80
N SER A 99 -19.23 -8.80 9.79
CA SER A 99 -19.76 -8.14 10.99
C SER A 99 -21.00 -8.86 11.57
N LEU A 100 -21.91 -9.32 10.71
CA LEU A 100 -23.08 -10.09 11.11
C LEU A 100 -22.67 -11.44 11.72
N THR A 101 -21.66 -12.07 11.13
CA THR A 101 -21.13 -13.35 11.64
C THR A 101 -20.47 -13.19 13.02
N GLN A 102 -19.82 -12.06 13.29
CA GLN A 102 -19.22 -11.78 14.61
C GLN A 102 -20.26 -11.42 15.67
N GLN A 103 -21.35 -10.76 15.30
CA GLN A 103 -22.36 -10.27 16.25
C GLN A 103 -23.33 -11.38 16.70
N ILE A 104 -23.48 -12.47 15.94
CA ILE A 104 -24.46 -13.51 16.23
C ILE A 104 -23.79 -14.73 16.85
N GLN A 105 -24.20 -15.07 18.07
CA GLN A 105 -23.73 -16.27 18.76
C GLN A 105 -24.12 -17.53 17.97
N PRO A 106 -23.18 -18.48 17.79
CA PRO A 106 -23.44 -19.70 17.04
C PRO A 106 -24.58 -20.50 17.68
N GLY A 107 -25.61 -20.83 16.88
CA GLY A 107 -26.68 -21.78 17.26
C GLY A 107 -28.10 -21.23 17.40
N ILE A 108 -28.36 -19.94 17.13
CA ILE A 108 -29.67 -19.32 17.44
C ILE A 108 -30.54 -19.04 16.19
N SER A 109 -29.99 -19.05 14.96
CA SER A 109 -30.79 -18.76 13.76
C SER A 109 -30.39 -19.59 12.52
N PRO A 110 -31.33 -20.34 11.91
CA PRO A 110 -31.06 -21.17 10.72
C PRO A 110 -30.72 -20.37 9.45
N ASP A 111 -31.15 -19.10 9.35
CA ASP A 111 -30.87 -18.23 8.19
C ASP A 111 -29.38 -17.89 8.03
N ILE A 112 -28.60 -17.96 9.12
CA ILE A 112 -27.17 -17.62 9.12
C ILE A 112 -26.36 -18.73 8.49
N ASP A 113 -26.79 -19.98 8.68
CA ASP A 113 -26.12 -21.12 8.08
C ASP A 113 -26.31 -21.11 6.55
N ASP A 114 -27.46 -20.65 6.05
CA ASP A 114 -27.69 -20.44 4.62
C ASP A 114 -26.82 -19.32 4.04
N ILE A 115 -26.65 -18.20 4.76
CA ILE A 115 -25.75 -17.12 4.35
C ILE A 115 -24.29 -17.60 4.34
N LYS A 116 -23.85 -18.32 5.37
CA LYS A 116 -22.52 -18.93 5.42
C LYS A 116 -22.33 -19.93 4.28
N HIS A 117 -23.33 -20.77 4.01
CA HIS A 117 -23.30 -21.73 2.92
C HIS A 117 -23.22 -21.01 1.55
N PHE A 118 -23.96 -19.92 1.37
CA PHE A 118 -23.89 -19.11 0.15
C PHE A 118 -22.48 -18.54 -0.08
N PHE A 119 -21.86 -17.95 0.95
CA PHE A 119 -20.48 -17.46 0.84
C PHE A 119 -19.47 -18.60 0.64
N ALA A 120 -19.67 -19.74 1.29
CA ALA A 120 -18.83 -20.92 1.13
C ALA A 120 -18.95 -21.56 -0.28
N GLN A 121 -20.10 -21.41 -0.95
CA GLN A 121 -20.34 -21.98 -2.27
C GLN A 121 -19.93 -21.03 -3.42
N ARG A 122 -19.90 -19.71 -3.17
CA ARG A 122 -19.56 -18.66 -4.16
C ARG A 122 -18.17 -18.06 -3.89
N GLN A 123 -17.15 -18.91 -3.78
CA GLN A 123 -15.78 -18.49 -3.43
C GLN A 123 -15.06 -17.69 -4.53
N THR A 124 -15.44 -17.92 -5.78
CA THR A 124 -14.81 -17.33 -6.97
C THR A 124 -15.83 -16.58 -7.81
N ILE A 125 -15.59 -15.28 -7.99
CA ILE A 125 -16.36 -14.44 -8.92
C ILE A 125 -15.41 -14.06 -10.07
N GLN A 126 -15.81 -14.39 -11.30
CA GLN A 126 -15.08 -13.94 -12.48
C GLN A 126 -15.58 -12.55 -12.86
N ILE A 127 -14.68 -11.57 -12.81
CA ILE A 127 -14.94 -10.20 -13.25
C ILE A 127 -14.30 -10.04 -14.63
N PRO A 128 -15.08 -9.74 -15.68
CA PRO A 128 -14.51 -9.43 -16.98
C PRO A 128 -13.72 -8.12 -16.89
N THR A 129 -12.48 -8.15 -17.36
CA THR A 129 -11.60 -6.99 -17.44
C THR A 129 -11.13 -6.83 -18.87
N VAL A 130 -11.17 -5.59 -19.37
CA VAL A 130 -10.67 -5.29 -20.71
C VAL A 130 -9.24 -4.81 -20.55
N GLN A 131 -8.29 -5.52 -21.15
CA GLN A 131 -6.89 -5.11 -21.20
C GLN A 131 -6.51 -4.73 -22.62
N ARG A 132 -5.64 -3.74 -22.77
CA ARG A 132 -5.07 -3.36 -24.06
C ARG A 132 -3.72 -4.05 -24.20
N ASP A 133 -3.55 -4.83 -25.26
CA ASP A 133 -2.27 -5.47 -25.54
C ASP A 133 -1.23 -4.46 -26.05
N HIS A 134 0.00 -4.94 -26.21
CA HIS A 134 1.14 -4.16 -26.71
C HIS A 134 0.93 -3.59 -28.13
N ASN A 135 0.01 -4.19 -28.90
CA ASN A 135 -0.31 -3.80 -30.27
C ASN A 135 -1.49 -2.82 -30.32
N GLY A 136 -2.07 -2.46 -29.17
CA GLY A 136 -3.21 -1.57 -29.06
C GLY A 136 -4.57 -2.25 -29.26
N CYS A 137 -4.60 -3.57 -29.45
CA CYS A 137 -5.82 -4.37 -29.51
C CYS A 137 -6.40 -4.56 -28.11
N LEU A 138 -7.72 -4.67 -28.01
CA LEU A 138 -8.38 -4.98 -26.74
C LEU A 138 -8.58 -6.48 -26.62
N ASP A 139 -8.11 -7.02 -25.51
CA ASP A 139 -8.38 -8.39 -25.09
C ASP A 139 -9.34 -8.38 -23.89
N LEU A 140 -10.32 -9.29 -23.93
CA LEU A 140 -11.26 -9.49 -22.83
C LEU A 140 -10.70 -10.57 -21.92
N ALA A 141 -10.01 -10.15 -20.87
CA ALA A 141 -9.53 -11.04 -19.83
C ALA A 141 -10.63 -11.28 -18.79
N TYR A 142 -10.52 -12.40 -18.08
CA TYR A 142 -11.36 -12.69 -16.91
C TYR A 142 -10.45 -12.74 -15.70
N HIS A 143 -10.62 -11.80 -14.77
CA HIS A 143 -9.93 -11.86 -13.50
C HIS A 143 -10.83 -12.56 -12.48
N THR A 144 -10.33 -13.64 -11.89
CA THR A 144 -11.08 -14.36 -10.86
C THR A 144 -10.72 -13.75 -9.52
N VAL A 145 -11.68 -13.07 -8.89
CA VAL A 145 -11.53 -12.57 -7.52
C VAL A 145 -12.02 -13.67 -6.59
N THR A 146 -11.10 -14.21 -5.79
CA THR A 146 -11.47 -15.09 -4.69
C THR A 146 -11.86 -14.22 -3.49
N LEU A 147 -13.06 -14.41 -2.93
CA LEU A 147 -13.51 -13.61 -1.78
C LEU A 147 -12.54 -13.75 -0.59
N HIS A 148 -11.89 -14.90 -0.46
CA HIS A 148 -10.90 -15.18 0.58
C HIS A 148 -9.48 -14.74 0.23
N GLN A 149 -9.22 -14.11 -0.92
CA GLN A 149 -7.85 -13.74 -1.29
C GLN A 149 -7.20 -12.79 -0.27
N ALA A 150 -7.95 -11.78 0.16
CA ALA A 150 -7.50 -10.83 1.16
C ALA A 150 -7.28 -11.49 2.53
N GLU A 151 -8.08 -12.50 2.85
CA GLU A 151 -7.97 -13.26 4.10
C GLU A 151 -6.78 -14.22 4.07
N HIS A 152 -6.56 -14.92 2.95
CA HIS A 152 -5.37 -15.74 2.72
C HIS A 152 -4.09 -14.89 2.72
N ALA A 153 -4.13 -13.68 2.14
CA ALA A 153 -3.01 -12.74 2.21
C ALA A 153 -2.77 -12.24 3.64
N ALA A 154 -3.84 -11.93 4.39
CA ALA A 154 -3.75 -11.50 5.78
C ALA A 154 -3.23 -12.61 6.70
N THR A 155 -3.71 -13.84 6.55
CA THR A 155 -3.25 -15.01 7.31
C THR A 155 -1.81 -15.37 6.95
N SER A 156 -1.44 -15.35 5.67
CA SER A 156 -0.03 -15.51 5.25
C SER A 156 0.88 -14.43 5.85
N ASN A 157 0.43 -13.18 5.87
CA ASN A 157 1.16 -12.08 6.51
C ASN A 157 1.23 -12.24 8.04
N ALA A 158 0.17 -12.68 8.69
CA ALA A 158 0.16 -12.93 10.13
C ALA A 158 1.13 -14.08 10.50
N VAL A 159 1.18 -15.14 9.69
CA VAL A 159 2.13 -16.25 9.88
C VAL A 159 3.56 -15.80 9.66
N THR A 160 3.83 -15.00 8.62
CA THR A 160 5.20 -14.48 8.39
C THR A 160 5.65 -13.53 9.50
N LEU A 161 4.76 -12.69 10.02
CA LEU A 161 5.04 -11.83 11.18
C LEU A 161 5.23 -12.64 12.46
N SER A 162 4.40 -13.67 12.70
CA SER A 162 4.53 -14.56 13.85
C SER A 162 5.86 -15.32 13.81
N ASN A 163 6.22 -15.92 12.67
CA ASN A 163 7.51 -16.59 12.49
C ASN A 163 8.70 -15.64 12.69
N ARG A 164 8.60 -14.39 12.21
CA ARG A 164 9.62 -13.38 12.41
C ARG A 164 9.74 -12.96 13.88
N SER A 165 8.61 -12.88 14.60
CA SER A 165 8.62 -12.60 16.03
C SER A 165 9.27 -13.73 16.82
N SER A 166 8.97 -15.00 16.51
CA SER A 166 9.59 -16.15 17.17
C SER A 166 11.11 -16.21 16.96
N GLN A 167 11.61 -15.82 15.79
CA GLN A 167 13.05 -15.73 15.54
C GLN A 167 13.76 -14.63 16.32
N LEU A 168 13.08 -13.52 16.61
CA LEU A 168 13.65 -12.43 17.43
C LEU A 168 13.80 -12.82 18.91
N PHE A 169 12.95 -13.71 19.42
CA PHE A 169 13.01 -14.16 20.82
C PHE A 169 13.80 -15.47 21.04
N GLN A 170 14.25 -16.13 19.96
CA GLN A 170 15.05 -17.35 20.03
C GLN A 170 16.56 -17.11 19.93
N HIS A 171 17.07 -15.89 20.12
CA HIS A 171 18.50 -15.74 20.39
C HIS A 171 18.79 -16.34 21.77
N PRO A 172 19.46 -17.50 21.87
CA PRO A 172 19.86 -18.00 23.17
C PRO A 172 20.78 -16.96 23.80
N LEU A 173 20.48 -16.55 25.03
CA LEU A 173 21.42 -15.92 25.94
C LEU A 173 22.54 -16.93 26.22
N HIS A 174 23.43 -17.13 25.24
CA HIS A 174 24.59 -17.97 25.40
C HIS A 174 25.60 -17.18 26.25
N GLN A 175 25.48 -17.41 27.56
CA GLN A 175 26.58 -17.82 28.43
C GLN A 175 27.93 -17.23 28.07
N SER A 176 28.28 -16.13 28.74
CA SER A 176 29.60 -15.53 28.77
C SER A 176 30.65 -16.60 29.12
N PRO A 177 31.55 -16.98 28.20
CA PRO A 177 32.74 -17.74 28.54
C PRO A 177 33.74 -16.81 29.25
N ALA A 178 34.47 -17.36 30.21
CA ALA A 178 35.50 -16.67 30.97
C ALA A 178 36.60 -16.09 30.03
N PRO A 179 37.30 -15.03 30.46
CA PRO A 179 38.34 -14.39 29.65
C PRO A 179 39.63 -15.21 29.74
N ASP A 180 39.80 -16.19 28.84
CA ASP A 180 41.10 -16.79 28.59
C ASP A 180 41.86 -15.90 27.60
N THR A 181 42.78 -15.12 28.17
CA THR A 181 43.81 -14.38 27.46
C THR A 181 44.80 -15.35 26.84
N SER A 182 44.51 -15.81 25.64
CA SER A 182 45.54 -16.25 24.69
C SER A 182 45.30 -15.50 23.39
N PHE A 183 46.00 -14.36 23.28
CA PHE A 183 46.10 -13.59 22.05
C PHE A 183 46.91 -14.44 21.07
N ASP A 184 46.21 -15.22 20.26
CA ASP A 184 46.78 -15.86 19.09
C ASP A 184 46.81 -14.82 17.96
N GLU A 185 48.00 -14.25 17.79
CA GLU A 185 48.39 -13.25 16.82
C GLU A 185 48.55 -13.89 15.44
N SER A 186 47.46 -14.30 14.79
CA SER A 186 47.57 -14.95 13.47
C SER A 186 46.32 -14.88 12.57
N ILE A 187 45.58 -13.76 12.56
CA ILE A 187 44.67 -13.45 11.44
C ILE A 187 44.77 -11.97 11.05
N TYR A 188 45.97 -11.54 10.67
CA TYR A 188 46.08 -10.54 9.60
C TYR A 188 46.03 -11.32 8.30
N THR A 189 44.83 -11.70 7.87
CA THR A 189 44.63 -12.06 6.46
C THR A 189 44.94 -10.79 5.69
N GLU A 190 46.09 -10.79 5.02
CA GLU A 190 46.48 -9.80 4.03
C GLU A 190 45.35 -9.75 3.01
N ALA A 191 44.39 -8.84 3.26
CA ALA A 191 43.21 -8.67 2.45
C ALA A 191 43.68 -8.07 1.14
N ASP A 192 43.91 -8.95 0.16
CA ASP A 192 44.31 -8.58 -1.18
C ASP A 192 43.31 -7.55 -1.71
N PRO A 193 43.70 -6.25 -1.81
CA PRO A 193 42.77 -5.16 -2.10
C PRO A 193 42.19 -5.26 -3.52
N SER A 194 42.79 -6.11 -4.36
CA SER A 194 42.32 -6.38 -5.71
C SER A 194 40.99 -7.14 -5.74
N GLY A 195 40.80 -8.12 -4.84
CA GLY A 195 39.57 -8.93 -4.79
C GLY A 195 38.34 -8.14 -4.35
N PHE A 196 38.52 -7.20 -3.40
CA PHE A 196 37.43 -6.35 -2.92
C PHE A 196 36.88 -5.44 -4.03
N MET A 197 37.75 -4.89 -4.90
CA MET A 197 37.30 -4.06 -6.01
C MET A 197 36.47 -4.85 -7.02
N GLU A 198 36.82 -6.11 -7.27
CA GLU A 198 36.06 -6.96 -8.18
C GLU A 198 34.68 -7.27 -7.61
N GLU A 199 34.58 -7.61 -6.32
CA GLU A 199 33.30 -7.80 -5.62
C GLU A 199 32.45 -6.52 -5.60
N LEU A 200 33.07 -5.36 -5.34
CA LEU A 200 32.39 -4.07 -5.31
C LEU A 200 31.82 -3.71 -6.68
N THR A 201 32.57 -3.96 -7.77
CA THR A 201 32.07 -3.69 -9.12
C THR A 201 30.90 -4.61 -9.49
N HIS A 202 30.95 -5.88 -9.05
CA HIS A 202 29.88 -6.84 -9.29
C HIS A 202 28.61 -6.43 -8.53
N PHE A 203 28.76 -6.05 -7.26
CA PHE A 203 27.68 -5.52 -6.43
C PHE A 203 27.12 -4.21 -7.00
N TRP A 204 27.98 -3.28 -7.42
CA TRP A 204 27.56 -2.02 -8.04
C TRP A 204 26.77 -2.25 -9.32
N LYS A 205 27.17 -3.22 -10.15
CA LYS A 205 26.45 -3.58 -11.37
C LYS A 205 25.07 -4.18 -11.08
N LEU A 206 24.96 -4.99 -10.03
CA LEU A 206 23.69 -5.53 -9.52
C LEU A 206 22.78 -4.41 -8.96
N ALA A 207 23.34 -3.54 -8.12
CA ALA A 207 22.64 -2.39 -7.54
C ALA A 207 22.15 -1.44 -8.64
N TYR A 208 23.00 -1.11 -9.61
CA TYR A 208 22.68 -0.24 -10.74
C TYR A 208 21.55 -0.81 -11.60
N ARG A 209 21.57 -2.12 -11.90
CA ARG A 209 20.47 -2.79 -12.62
C ARG A 209 19.16 -2.74 -11.83
N SER A 210 19.23 -2.98 -10.53
CA SER A 210 18.07 -2.91 -9.65
C SER A 210 17.48 -1.49 -9.61
N ILE A 211 18.32 -0.48 -9.42
CA ILE A 211 17.94 0.94 -9.41
C ILE A 211 17.39 1.36 -10.77
N GLN A 212 17.98 0.95 -11.90
CA GLN A 212 17.43 1.24 -13.23
C GLN A 212 16.06 0.60 -13.46
N SER A 213 15.88 -0.65 -13.02
CA SER A 213 14.58 -1.32 -13.16
C SER A 213 13.50 -0.64 -12.30
N TRP A 214 13.87 -0.21 -11.10
CA TRP A 214 12.99 0.53 -10.20
C TRP A 214 12.65 1.90 -10.78
N THR A 215 13.65 2.71 -11.15
CA THR A 215 13.44 4.05 -11.71
C THR A 215 12.57 4.03 -12.95
N LYS A 216 12.75 3.07 -13.87
CA LYS A 216 11.84 2.90 -15.02
C LYS A 216 10.39 2.68 -14.59
N ARG A 217 10.15 1.82 -13.59
CA ARG A 217 8.78 1.57 -13.06
C ARG A 217 8.18 2.81 -12.40
N TYR A 218 8.96 3.58 -11.65
CA TYR A 218 8.47 4.79 -10.98
C TYR A 218 8.21 5.95 -11.96
N VAL A 219 9.07 6.13 -12.96
CA VAL A 219 8.90 7.20 -13.96
C VAL A 219 7.67 6.94 -14.84
N SER A 220 7.43 5.69 -15.23
CA SER A 220 6.22 5.31 -15.99
C SER A 220 4.93 5.45 -15.17
N ALA A 221 4.98 5.26 -13.85
CA ALA A 221 3.81 5.40 -12.98
C ALA A 221 3.47 6.86 -12.62
N GLY A 222 4.46 7.77 -12.66
CA GLY A 222 4.30 9.14 -12.17
C GLY A 222 3.64 10.15 -13.12
N HIS A 223 3.39 9.80 -14.39
CA HIS A 223 2.94 10.77 -15.40
C HIS A 223 1.42 10.83 -15.66
N ARG A 224 0.60 10.00 -15.00
CA ARG A 224 -0.87 10.08 -15.11
C ARG A 224 -1.49 10.71 -13.86
N ASN A 225 -1.46 12.04 -13.82
CA ASN A 225 -2.47 12.92 -13.20
C ASN A 225 -2.93 12.71 -11.72
N ARG A 226 -2.14 12.10 -10.83
CA ARG A 226 -2.40 12.24 -9.38
C ARG A 226 -1.53 13.31 -8.77
N ALA A 227 -2.01 14.55 -8.88
CA ALA A 227 -1.55 15.62 -8.02
C ALA A 227 -1.75 15.23 -6.54
N SER A 228 -0.67 15.37 -5.77
CA SER A 228 -0.63 15.71 -4.34
C SER A 228 -1.05 14.71 -3.25
N GLN A 229 -0.93 13.40 -3.44
CA GLN A 229 -0.93 12.50 -2.28
C GLN A 229 0.43 11.85 -2.12
N PHE A 230 1.25 12.48 -1.26
CA PHE A 230 2.44 11.86 -0.72
C PHE A 230 2.01 10.60 0.02
N THR A 231 2.29 9.43 -0.56
CA THR A 231 1.98 8.17 0.10
C THR A 231 3.04 7.91 1.16
N LEU A 232 2.62 7.46 2.35
CA LEU A 232 3.55 6.99 3.39
C LEU A 232 4.55 5.96 2.85
N LEU A 233 4.13 5.20 1.83
CA LEU A 233 4.96 4.22 1.13
C LEU A 233 6.12 4.86 0.37
N ASP A 234 5.93 6.00 -0.30
CA ASP A 234 7.03 6.74 -0.94
C ASP A 234 8.05 7.17 0.13
N GLY A 235 7.59 7.72 1.25
CA GLY A 235 8.45 8.06 2.39
C GLY A 235 9.24 6.87 2.94
N ALA A 236 8.59 5.72 3.10
CA ALA A 236 9.24 4.49 3.58
C ALA A 236 10.34 3.99 2.63
N ILE A 237 10.12 4.05 1.31
CA ILE A 237 11.11 3.66 0.31
C ILE A 237 12.36 4.55 0.40
N TRP A 238 12.18 5.87 0.50
CA TRP A 238 13.31 6.80 0.66
C TRP A 238 14.06 6.59 1.96
N CYS A 239 13.35 6.30 3.06
CA CYS A 239 13.95 6.01 4.36
C CYS A 239 14.80 4.73 4.32
N ILE A 240 14.26 3.64 3.77
CA ILE A 240 14.99 2.36 3.62
C ILE A 240 16.20 2.54 2.70
N GLY A 241 16.04 3.25 1.58
CA GLY A 241 17.13 3.54 0.65
C GLY A 241 18.26 4.33 1.32
N ALA A 242 17.93 5.34 2.13
CA ALA A 242 18.91 6.12 2.88
C ALA A 242 19.66 5.27 3.93
N ALA A 243 18.93 4.39 4.64
CA ALA A 243 19.53 3.48 5.62
C ALA A 243 20.53 2.50 4.98
N ILE A 244 20.17 1.89 3.85
CA ILE A 244 21.07 0.98 3.10
C ILE A 244 22.29 1.73 2.57
N SER A 245 22.07 2.89 1.95
CA SER A 245 23.16 3.74 1.44
C SER A 245 24.18 4.07 2.53
N ARG A 246 23.70 4.35 3.74
CA ARG A 246 24.56 4.63 4.90
C ARG A 246 25.42 3.43 5.31
N ILE A 247 24.86 2.21 5.37
CA ILE A 247 25.62 1.01 5.74
C ILE A 247 26.78 0.80 4.75
N ILE A 248 26.49 0.97 3.46
CA ILE A 248 27.51 0.88 2.40
C ILE A 248 28.57 1.98 2.58
N LEU A 249 28.14 3.22 2.83
CA LEU A 249 29.04 4.36 3.02
C LEU A 249 29.98 4.15 4.22
N HIS A 250 29.44 3.62 5.32
CA HIS A 250 30.21 3.30 6.52
C HIS A 250 31.28 2.25 6.23
N GLN A 251 30.94 1.19 5.50
CA GLN A 251 31.91 0.18 5.09
C GLN A 251 33.02 0.77 4.21
N ILE A 252 32.67 1.64 3.26
CA ILE A 252 33.65 2.31 2.41
C ILE A 252 34.60 3.20 3.25
N PHE A 253 34.09 3.88 4.27
CA PHE A 253 34.92 4.71 5.14
C PHE A 253 35.84 3.94 6.07
N GLN A 254 35.46 2.72 6.46
CA GLN A 254 36.37 1.84 7.22
C GLN A 254 37.58 1.46 6.38
N VAL A 255 37.39 1.21 5.07
CA VAL A 255 38.49 0.88 4.15
C VAL A 255 39.29 2.13 3.75
N TYR A 256 38.62 3.28 3.57
CA TYR A 256 39.25 4.51 3.11
C TYR A 256 38.86 5.74 3.96
N PRO A 257 39.51 5.94 5.12
CA PRO A 257 39.25 7.10 5.98
C PRO A 257 39.38 8.48 5.29
N PRO A 258 40.34 8.71 4.36
CA PRO A 258 40.48 10.02 3.70
C PRO A 258 39.31 10.40 2.79
N LEU A 259 38.48 9.43 2.36
CA LEU A 259 37.30 9.70 1.55
C LEU A 259 36.17 10.38 2.34
N TRP A 260 36.27 10.44 3.67
CA TRP A 260 35.26 11.07 4.50
C TRP A 260 35.08 12.57 4.20
N THR A 261 36.18 13.32 4.07
CA THR A 261 36.15 14.77 3.80
C THR A 261 35.44 15.16 2.50
N PRO A 262 35.77 14.58 1.33
CA PRO A 262 35.07 14.93 0.09
C PRO A 262 33.60 14.51 0.12
N VAL A 263 33.27 13.34 0.69
CA VAL A 263 31.88 12.89 0.78
C VAL A 263 31.08 13.79 1.71
N ALA A 264 31.62 14.16 2.88
CA ALA A 264 30.98 15.10 3.80
C ALA A 264 30.74 16.45 3.13
N LEU A 265 31.70 16.96 2.36
CA LEU A 265 31.57 18.22 1.63
C LEU A 265 30.45 18.16 0.58
N VAL A 266 30.37 17.08 -0.20
CA VAL A 266 29.28 16.87 -1.18
C VAL A 266 27.92 16.78 -0.47
N LEU A 267 27.85 16.08 0.66
CA LEU A 267 26.61 15.89 1.41
C LEU A 267 26.12 17.21 2.03
N ILE A 268 27.01 17.95 2.69
CA ILE A 268 26.74 19.28 3.24
C ILE A 268 26.35 20.24 2.12
N GLY A 269 27.10 20.28 1.02
CA GLY A 269 26.81 21.11 -0.15
C GLY A 269 25.44 20.80 -0.76
N GLY A 270 25.08 19.52 -0.87
CA GLY A 270 23.77 19.08 -1.35
C GLY A 270 22.62 19.48 -0.41
N ILE A 271 22.83 19.41 0.90
CA ILE A 271 21.85 19.89 1.89
C ILE A 271 21.67 21.40 1.77
N ILE A 272 22.76 22.18 1.74
CA ILE A 272 22.72 23.64 1.60
C ILE A 272 22.04 24.04 0.29
N LEU A 273 22.38 23.40 -0.83
CA LEU A 273 21.77 23.68 -2.14
C LEU A 273 20.27 23.38 -2.14
N ASN A 274 19.85 22.27 -1.53
CA ASN A 274 18.42 21.93 -1.41
C ASN A 274 17.69 22.91 -0.50
N LEU A 275 18.28 23.33 0.61
CA LEU A 275 17.70 24.29 1.53
C LEU A 275 17.59 25.68 0.87
N TYR A 276 18.65 26.11 0.18
CA TYR A 276 18.66 27.33 -0.63
C TYR A 276 17.52 27.30 -1.66
N ARG A 277 17.39 26.20 -2.40
CA ARG A 277 16.32 26.04 -3.38
C ARG A 277 14.93 26.02 -2.73
N ALA A 278 14.78 25.45 -1.55
CA ALA A 278 13.51 25.43 -0.83
C ALA A 278 13.09 26.82 -0.36
N ILE A 279 14.05 27.64 0.11
CA ILE A 279 13.80 29.01 0.59
C ILE A 279 13.57 29.99 -0.56
N PHE A 280 14.36 29.90 -1.63
CA PHE A 280 14.33 30.87 -2.74
C PHE A 280 13.40 30.48 -3.90
N SER A 281 12.72 29.33 -3.84
CA SER A 281 11.76 28.96 -4.88
C SER A 281 10.50 29.83 -4.77
N PRO A 282 10.12 30.60 -5.82
CA PRO A 282 8.91 31.43 -5.82
C PRO A 282 7.61 30.61 -5.72
N ARG A 283 7.69 29.28 -5.86
CA ARG A 283 6.62 28.34 -5.55
C ARG A 283 7.21 27.22 -4.70
N PRO A 284 7.08 27.26 -3.36
CA PRO A 284 7.59 26.19 -2.51
C PRO A 284 6.85 24.90 -2.84
N ASN A 285 7.60 23.88 -3.27
CA ASN A 285 7.07 22.56 -3.55
C ASN A 285 7.30 21.71 -2.28
N PRO A 286 6.32 21.60 -1.36
CA PRO A 286 6.52 20.99 -0.04
C PRO A 286 6.95 19.53 -0.13
N ILE A 287 6.60 18.86 -1.23
CA ILE A 287 6.98 17.47 -1.53
C ILE A 287 8.49 17.31 -1.62
N LEU A 288 9.19 18.24 -2.26
CA LEU A 288 10.65 18.17 -2.40
C LEU A 288 11.29 18.30 -1.01
N GLY A 289 10.86 19.29 -0.22
CA GLY A 289 11.36 19.50 1.13
C GLY A 289 11.14 18.28 2.04
N TYR A 290 9.96 17.65 1.96
CA TYR A 290 9.66 16.46 2.74
C TYR A 290 10.53 15.25 2.36
N ARG A 291 10.81 15.06 1.06
CA ARG A 291 11.74 14.02 0.57
C ARG A 291 13.15 14.25 1.10
N THR A 292 13.67 15.47 1.02
CA THR A 292 15.00 15.79 1.55
C THR A 292 15.06 15.57 3.05
N LEU A 293 14.01 15.97 3.79
CA LEU A 293 13.91 15.78 5.23
C LEU A 293 13.89 14.29 5.61
N MET A 294 13.16 13.45 4.86
CA MET A 294 13.17 11.99 5.09
C MET A 294 14.52 11.35 4.79
N ILE A 295 15.24 11.81 3.77
CA ILE A 295 16.61 11.36 3.48
C ILE A 295 17.54 11.73 4.63
N ILE A 296 17.45 12.95 5.15
CA ILE A 296 18.25 13.41 6.29
C ILE A 296 17.91 12.61 7.56
N ILE A 297 16.62 12.37 7.85
CA ILE A 297 16.20 11.53 8.98
C ILE A 297 16.72 10.10 8.84
N GLY A 298 16.60 9.48 7.67
CA GLY A 298 17.12 8.13 7.42
C GLY A 298 18.63 8.04 7.60
N LEU A 299 19.35 9.06 7.12
CA LEU A 299 20.79 9.22 7.37
C LEU A 299 21.08 9.39 8.87
N LEU A 300 20.30 10.17 9.60
CA LEU A 300 20.53 10.50 11.01
C LEU A 300 20.14 9.36 11.97
N ILE A 301 19.11 8.58 11.67
CA ILE A 301 18.68 7.42 12.47
C ILE A 301 19.66 6.26 12.33
N GLY A 302 20.16 6.00 11.12
CA GLY A 302 21.29 5.06 10.98
C GLY A 302 22.55 5.55 11.68
N GLY A 303 22.56 6.83 12.09
CA GLY A 303 23.54 7.59 12.87
C GLY A 303 24.22 6.89 14.02
N ARG A 304 23.38 6.29 14.85
CA ARG A 304 23.54 6.48 16.28
C ARG A 304 23.75 5.18 17.05
N PHE A 305 24.27 4.16 16.37
CA PHE A 305 24.61 2.86 16.95
C PHE A 305 26.04 2.47 16.57
N VAL A 306 27.00 3.35 16.85
CA VAL A 306 28.41 3.00 17.08
C VAL A 306 28.93 3.94 18.15
#